data_AF-A0A2T5JLK6-F1
#
_entry.id   AF-A0A2T5JLK6-F1
#
_cell.length_a   1.000
_cell.length_b   1.000
_cell.length_c   1.000
_cell.angle_alpha   90.00
_cell.angle_beta   90.00
_cell.angle_gamma   90.00
#
_symmetry.space_group_name_H-M   'P 1'
#
loop_
_entity.id
_entity.type
_entity.pdbx_description
1 polymer ?
#
loop_
_entity_poly.entity_id
_entity_poly.type
_entity_poly.pdbx_seq_one_letter_code
_entity_poly.pdbx_strand_id
1 'polypeptide(L)' 'MRDQSMMNHPPLDPERFDAITSGPEKLWGLPAISKALGVSVDTVRRWARHGRAPIYRPDGERYFALRSELNAWLRGMR' A
#
# COMPACT_ATOMS: atom_id res chain seq x y z
N MET A 1 -44.35 -12.78 -6.82
CA MET A 1 -43.15 -13.26 -6.08
C MET A 1 -41.96 -12.45 -6.55
N ARG A 2 -41.32 -11.67 -5.68
CA ARG A 2 -40.08 -10.95 -6.00
C ARG A 2 -38.90 -11.83 -5.59
N ASP A 3 -38.08 -12.23 -6.54
CA ASP A 3 -36.80 -12.90 -6.32
C ASP A 3 -35.86 -11.89 -5.65
N GLN A 4 -35.72 -12.00 -4.33
CA GLN A 4 -34.66 -11.30 -3.61
C GLN A 4 -33.41 -12.14 -3.77
N SER A 5 -32.66 -11.89 -4.84
CA SER A 5 -31.29 -12.39 -4.99
C SER A 5 -30.52 -11.93 -3.74
N MET A 6 -30.37 -12.84 -2.78
CA MET A 6 -29.70 -12.62 -1.52
C MET A 6 -28.27 -12.18 -1.84
N MET A 7 -28.05 -10.88 -1.67
CA MET A 7 -26.74 -10.25 -1.66
C MET A 7 -25.92 -10.88 -0.53
N ASN A 8 -25.30 -12.02 -0.80
CA ASN A 8 -24.31 -12.66 0.06
C ASN A 8 -23.07 -11.75 0.11
N HIS A 9 -23.14 -10.71 0.93
CA HIS A 9 -21.98 -9.92 1.32
C HIS A 9 -21.40 -10.64 2.54
N PRO A 10 -20.27 -11.35 2.40
CA PRO A 10 -19.67 -12.01 3.54
C PRO A 10 -19.38 -10.96 4.63
N PRO A 11 -19.55 -11.31 5.91
CA PRO A 11 -19.42 -10.36 7.01
C PRO A 11 -18.09 -9.61 6.96
N LEU A 12 -18.11 -8.34 7.37
CA LEU A 12 -16.90 -7.52 7.48
C LEU A 12 -16.06 -8.05 8.64
N ASP A 13 -15.02 -8.82 8.32
CA ASP A 13 -13.95 -9.13 9.24
C ASP A 13 -12.89 -8.00 9.24
N PRO A 14 -12.03 -7.90 10.27
CA PRO A 14 -11.00 -6.86 10.34
C PRO A 14 -10.08 -6.85 9.10
N GLU A 15 -9.78 -8.01 8.52
CA GLU A 15 -8.93 -8.11 7.34
C GLU A 15 -9.60 -7.54 6.08
N ARG A 16 -10.91 -7.73 5.92
CA ARG A 16 -11.73 -7.14 4.86
C ARG A 16 -11.91 -5.65 5.06
N PHE A 17 -12.11 -5.22 6.29
CA PHE A 17 -12.17 -3.79 6.60
C PHE A 17 -10.86 -3.10 6.21
N ASP A 18 -9.72 -3.71 6.57
CA ASP A 18 -8.40 -3.26 6.16
C ASP A 18 -8.25 -3.29 4.63
N ALA A 19 -8.68 -4.35 3.96
CA ALA A 19 -8.63 -4.44 2.49
C ALA A 19 -9.45 -3.33 1.80
N ILE A 20 -10.57 -2.91 2.39
CA ILE A 20 -11.43 -1.83 1.88
C ILE A 20 -10.84 -0.45 2.20
N THR A 21 -10.27 -0.24 3.40
CA THR A 21 -9.84 1.10 3.85
C THR A 21 -8.37 1.42 3.62
N SER A 22 -7.51 0.43 3.35
CA SER A 22 -6.06 0.62 3.24
C SER A 22 -5.65 1.50 2.06
N GLY A 23 -6.57 1.79 1.14
CA GLY A 23 -6.29 2.51 -0.10
C GLY A 23 -5.59 1.62 -1.13
N PRO A 24 -5.05 2.22 -2.20
CA PRO A 24 -4.51 1.44 -3.31
C PRO A 24 -3.29 0.62 -2.89
N GLU A 25 -3.25 -0.63 -3.35
CA GLU A 25 -2.12 -1.56 -3.14
C GLU A 25 -0.88 -1.11 -3.93
N LYS A 26 -1.08 -0.66 -5.17
CA LYS A 26 -0.02 -0.14 -6.05
C LYS A 26 0.17 1.34 -5.79
N LEU A 27 1.35 1.71 -5.30
CA LEU A 27 1.72 3.10 -5.04
C LEU A 27 2.71 3.57 -6.10
N TRP A 28 2.28 4.56 -6.89
CA TRP A 28 3.10 5.15 -7.95
C TRP A 28 3.58 6.55 -7.58
N GLY A 29 4.89 6.74 -7.70
CA GLY A 29 5.57 7.99 -7.38
C GLY A 29 5.84 8.16 -5.89
N LEU A 30 6.88 8.95 -5.60
CA LEU A 30 7.26 9.28 -4.24
C LEU A 30 6.13 9.94 -3.41
N PRO A 31 5.25 10.80 -3.97
CA PRO A 31 4.17 11.39 -3.18
C PRO A 31 3.13 10.38 -2.67
N ALA A 32 2.80 9.35 -3.47
CA ALA A 32 1.87 8.30 -3.04
C ALA A 32 2.50 7.44 -1.93
N ILE A 33 3.77 7.08 -2.11
CA ILE A 33 4.53 6.28 -1.15
C ILE A 33 4.72 7.05 0.17
N SER A 34 5.04 8.35 0.10
CA SER A 34 5.23 9.19 1.28
C SER A 34 3.94 9.33 2.08
N LYS A 35 2.79 9.51 1.40
CA LYS A 35 1.48 9.55 2.05
C LYS A 35 1.13 8.22 2.72
N ALA A 36 1.47 7.09 2.10
CA ALA A 36 1.21 5.78 2.67
C ALA A 36 2.06 5.49 3.92
N LEU A 37 3.31 5.96 3.93
CA LEU A 37 4.26 5.75 5.03
C LEU A 37 4.18 6.81 6.14
N GLY A 38 3.51 7.94 5.90
CA GLY A 38 3.44 9.05 6.85
C GLY A 38 4.76 9.80 7.04
N VAL A 39 5.64 9.82 6.04
CA VAL A 39 6.96 10.49 6.08
C VAL A 39 7.12 11.49 4.94
N SER A 40 8.18 12.30 4.94
CA SER A 40 8.46 13.24 3.84
C SER A 40 8.88 12.52 2.55
N VAL A 41 8.61 13.15 1.41
CA VAL A 41 9.07 12.69 0.09
C VAL A 41 10.59 12.51 0.04
N ASP A 42 11.34 13.39 0.70
CA ASP A 42 12.81 13.31 0.74
C ASP A 42 13.31 12.11 1.53
N THR A 43 12.62 11.73 2.61
CA THR A 43 12.91 10.49 3.36
C THR A 43 12.68 9.28 2.47
N VAL A 44 11.55 9.20 1.77
CA VAL A 44 11.25 8.11 0.83
C VAL A 44 12.30 8.03 -0.27
N ARG A 45 12.66 9.17 -0.88
CA ARG A 45 13.70 9.23 -1.92
C ARG A 45 15.05 8.73 -1.41
N ARG A 46 15.44 9.11 -0.20
CA ARG A 46 16.68 8.67 0.45
C ARG A 46 16.67 7.16 0.66
N TRP A 47 15.58 6.60 1.19
CA TRP A 47 15.46 5.15 1.38
C TRP A 47 15.53 4.38 0.07
N ALA A 48 14.84 4.85 -0.97
CA ALA A 48 14.90 4.23 -2.29
C ALA A 48 16.32 4.24 -2.88
N ARG A 49 17.05 5.36 -2.78
CA ARG A 49 18.43 5.47 -3.26
C ARG A 49 19.41 4.54 -2.55
N HIS A 50 19.20 4.31 -1.25
CA HIS A 50 20.09 3.46 -0.44
C HIS A 50 19.61 2.01 -0.35
N GLY A 51 18.52 1.63 -1.03
CA GLY A 51 17.96 0.29 -0.98
C GLY A 51 17.47 -0.12 0.43
N ARG A 52 17.04 0.84 1.25
CA ARG A 52 16.66 0.60 2.66
C ARG A 52 15.19 0.22 2.87
N ALA A 53 14.37 0.36 1.83
CA ALA A 53 12.94 0.06 1.84
C ALA A 53 12.56 -0.61 0.51
N PRO A 54 11.47 -1.41 0.47
CA PRO A 54 10.99 -2.06 -0.77
C PRO A 54 10.32 -1.02 -1.69
N ILE A 55 11.17 -0.17 -2.26
CA ILE A 55 10.79 0.89 -3.21
C ILE A 55 11.62 0.66 -4.48
N TYR A 56 10.91 0.42 -5.56
CA TYR A 56 11.48 0.03 -6.85
C TYR A 56 11.39 1.17 -7.85
N ARG A 57 12.11 1.03 -8.96
CA ARG A 57 12.05 1.94 -10.11
C ARG A 57 12.08 1.14 -11.43
N PRO A 58 10.98 0.43 -11.75
CA PRO A 58 10.98 -0.59 -12.80
C PRO A 58 11.24 -0.04 -14.21
N ASP A 59 10.82 1.20 -14.48
CA ASP A 59 11.02 1.90 -15.74
C ASP A 59 12.24 2.86 -15.71
N GLY A 60 13.01 2.88 -14.61
CA GLY A 60 14.09 3.83 -14.41
C GLY A 60 13.66 5.29 -14.20
N GLU A 61 12.36 5.60 -14.28
CA GLU A 61 11.82 6.96 -14.19
C GLU A 61 10.94 7.16 -12.95
N ARG A 62 9.99 6.26 -12.71
CA ARG A 62 8.96 6.38 -11.67
C ARG A 62 9.23 5.41 -10.53
N TYR A 63 9.06 5.93 -9.31
CA TYR A 63 9.12 5.09 -8.11
C TYR A 63 7.84 4.28 -7.97
N PHE A 64 7.98 3.06 -7.50
CA PHE A 64 6.89 2.12 -7.31
C PHE A 64 7.07 1.38 -5.98
N ALA A 65 5.98 1.13 -5.28
CA ALA A 65 5.98 0.24 -4.12
C ALA A 65 4.62 -0.46 -3.99
N LEU A 66 4.65 -1.64 -3.37
CA LEU A 66 3.46 -2.32 -2.89
C LEU A 66 3.21 -1.93 -1.44
N ARG A 67 1.97 -1.56 -1.12
CA ARG A 67 1.58 -1.20 0.24
C ARG A 67 1.78 -2.37 1.20
N SER A 68 1.43 -3.58 0.79
CA SER A 68 1.64 -4.79 1.59
C SER A 68 3.12 -5.01 1.95
N GLU A 69 4.04 -4.84 1.00
CA GLU A 69 5.48 -4.96 1.23
C GLU A 69 6.01 -3.87 2.17
N LEU A 70 5.56 -2.62 1.99
CA LEU A 70 5.92 -1.53 2.89
C LEU A 70 5.46 -1.81 4.32
N ASN A 71 4.24 -2.31 4.49
CA ASN A 71 3.70 -2.67 5.81
C ASN A 71 4.44 -3.87 6.43
N ALA A 72 4.81 -4.87 5.63
CA ALA A 72 5.62 -6.00 6.08
C ALA A 72 7.01 -5.53 6.52
N TRP A 73 7.65 -4.67 5.74
CA TRP A 73 8.94 -4.06 6.05
C TRP A 73 8.90 -3.24 7.34
N LEU A 74 7.88 -2.40 7.53
CA LEU A 74 7.69 -1.62 8.77
C LEU A 74 7.56 -2.52 10.01
N ARG A 75 6.83 -3.64 9.89
CA ARG A 75 6.68 -4.62 10.99
C ARG A 75 8.00 -5.31 11.35
N GLY A 76 8.87 -5.54 10.36
CA GLY A 76 10.19 -6.12 10.56
C GLY A 76 11.26 -5.16 11.10
N MET A 77 10.97 -3.85 11.15
CA MET A 77 11.88 -2.84 11.72
C MET A 77 11.83 -2.81 13.27
N ARG A 78 10.91 -3.56 13.90
CA ARG A 78 10.69 -3.57 15.35
C ARG A 78 11.74 -4.35 16.13
#